data_AF-A0A1G9IW36-F1
#
_entry.id   AF-A0A1G9IW36-F1
#
_cell.length_a   1.000
_cell.length_b   1.000
_cell.length_c   1.000
_cell.angle_alpha   90.00
_cell.angle_beta   90.00
_cell.angle_gamma   90.00
#
_symmetry.space_group_name_H-M   'P 1'
#
loop_
_entity.id
_entity.type
_entity.pdbx_description
1 polymer ?
#
loop_
_entity_poly.entity_id
_entity_poly.type
_entity_poly.pdbx_seq_one_letter_code
_entity_poly.pdbx_strand_id
1 'polypeptide(L)'
;MALLVLSVFSFYGLYTDKFYFFKPDNYIFPLLSIVHFTFLYVLWFKIKENELSDPPMRTLEYSLYIIFLVYLYKFFETTQILISYDEFENHVIPNSFFPIAILIVTLQLLLMALTLMAFKYRKDLVGQYVFDDMNQHVDSWK
;
A
#
# COMPACT_ATOMS: atom_id res chain seq x y z
N MET A 1 0.59 1.46 -10.86
CA MET A 1 1.68 2.44 -11.09
C MET A 1 2.18 3.08 -9.80
N ALA A 2 1.33 3.70 -8.97
CA ALA A 2 1.77 4.35 -7.72
C ALA A 2 2.60 3.43 -6.78
N LEU A 3 2.17 2.18 -6.59
CA LEU A 3 2.91 1.17 -5.80
C LEU A 3 4.34 0.93 -6.30
N LEU A 4 4.54 0.82 -7.62
CA LEU A 4 5.86 0.58 -8.21
C LEU A 4 6.76 1.79 -8.01
N VAL A 5 6.24 2.98 -8.28
CA VAL A 5 7.00 4.22 -8.14
C VAL A 5 7.40 4.45 -6.69
N LEU A 6 6.48 4.25 -5.74
CA LEU A 6 6.80 4.33 -4.31
C LEU A 6 7.75 3.22 -3.83
N SER A 7 7.72 2.04 -4.46
CA SER A 7 8.71 0.99 -4.18
C SER A 7 10.12 1.42 -4.59
N VAL A 8 10.26 2.16 -5.69
CA VAL A 8 11.57 2.74 -6.09
C VAL A 8 11.96 3.89 -5.14
N PHE A 9 11.03 4.80 -4.83
CA PHE A 9 11.31 5.91 -3.91
C PHE A 9 11.55 5.47 -2.46
N SER A 10 11.19 4.25 -2.08
CA SER A 10 11.54 3.70 -0.76
C SER A 10 13.06 3.64 -0.50
N PHE A 11 13.86 3.63 -1.58
CA PHE A 11 15.33 3.67 -1.51
C PHE A 11 15.90 5.09 -1.59
N TYR A 12 15.09 6.09 -1.88
CA TYR A 12 15.56 7.46 -2.12
C TYR A 12 15.69 8.25 -0.81
N GLY A 13 16.88 8.79 -0.56
CA GLY A 13 17.13 9.68 0.57
C GLY A 13 16.91 11.14 0.20
N LEU A 14 15.84 11.74 0.73
CA LEU A 14 15.46 13.15 0.47
C LEU A 14 16.58 14.15 0.75
N TYR A 15 17.28 14.00 1.88
CA TYR A 15 18.34 14.94 2.29
C TYR A 15 19.64 14.83 1.50
N THR A 16 19.91 13.68 0.87
CA THR A 16 21.21 13.39 0.25
C THR A 16 21.16 13.25 -1.26
N ASP A 17 19.96 13.26 -1.85
CA ASP A 17 19.70 13.03 -3.28
C ASP A 17 20.35 11.73 -3.80
N LYS A 18 20.35 10.68 -2.97
CA LYS A 18 20.99 9.39 -3.25
C LYS A 18 20.07 8.21 -2.97
N PHE A 19 20.31 7.12 -3.69
CA PHE A 19 19.62 5.85 -3.47
C PHE A 19 20.43 4.93 -2.53
N TYR A 20 19.75 4.36 -1.54
CA TYR A 20 20.32 3.49 -0.51
C TYR A 20 19.83 2.05 -0.65
N PHE A 21 20.36 1.32 -1.63
CA PHE A 21 19.97 -0.08 -1.89
C PHE A 21 20.44 -1.06 -0.82
N PHE A 22 21.48 -0.74 -0.04
CA PHE A 22 22.02 -1.65 0.97
C PHE A 22 21.42 -1.45 2.37
N LYS A 23 20.42 -0.59 2.52
CA LYS A 23 19.74 -0.35 3.80
C LYS A 23 18.52 -1.28 3.92
N PRO A 24 18.52 -2.27 4.83
CA PRO A 24 17.43 -3.26 4.94
C PRO A 24 16.05 -2.62 5.17
N ASP A 25 15.97 -1.54 5.95
CA ASP A 25 14.71 -0.85 6.26
C ASP A 25 13.96 -0.38 5.00
N ASN A 26 14.68 -0.06 3.92
CA ASN A 26 14.08 0.41 2.68
C ASN A 26 13.30 -0.71 1.96
N TYR A 27 13.59 -1.99 2.24
CA TYR A 27 12.89 -3.13 1.65
C TYR A 27 11.52 -3.41 2.28
N ILE A 28 11.19 -2.79 3.42
CA ILE A 28 9.90 -2.99 4.09
C ILE A 28 8.76 -2.64 3.14
N PHE A 29 8.82 -1.46 2.48
CA PHE A 29 7.74 -1.03 1.59
C PHE A 29 7.61 -1.93 0.34
N PRO A 30 8.69 -2.24 -0.41
CA PRO A 30 8.65 -3.19 -1.52
C PRO A 30 8.12 -4.58 -1.11
N LEU A 31 8.46 -5.09 0.08
CA LEU A 31 7.97 -6.38 0.54
C LEU A 31 6.45 -6.35 0.78
N LEU A 32 5.96 -5.31 1.46
CA LEU A 32 4.52 -5.14 1.70
C LEU A 32 3.75 -4.86 0.40
N SER A 33 4.38 -4.25 -0.60
CA SER A 33 3.75 -3.99 -1.89
C SER A 33 3.43 -5.27 -2.66
N ILE A 34 4.17 -6.37 -2.44
CA ILE A 34 3.85 -7.69 -3.00
C ILE A 34 2.47 -8.16 -2.53
N VAL A 35 2.20 -8.09 -1.22
CA VAL A 35 0.90 -8.46 -0.66
C VAL A 35 -0.22 -7.59 -1.23
N HIS A 36 0.03 -6.29 -1.40
CA HIS A 36 -0.90 -5.37 -2.04
C HIS A 36 -1.18 -5.76 -3.50
N PHE A 37 -0.14 -6.07 -4.28
CA PHE A 37 -0.32 -6.54 -5.66
C PHE A 37 -1.12 -7.85 -5.73
N THR A 38 -0.86 -8.79 -4.81
CA THR A 38 -1.66 -10.02 -4.71
C THR A 38 -3.13 -9.72 -4.46
N PHE A 39 -3.45 -8.81 -3.53
CA PHE A 39 -4.84 -8.41 -3.29
C PHE A 39 -5.49 -7.80 -4.54
N LEU A 40 -4.82 -6.88 -5.22
CA LEU A 40 -5.36 -6.26 -6.44
C LEU A 40 -5.58 -7.27 -7.56
N TYR A 41 -4.65 -8.23 -7.70
CA TYR A 41 -4.79 -9.32 -8.67
C TYR A 41 -6.01 -10.20 -8.36
N VAL A 42 -6.17 -10.64 -7.11
CA VAL A 42 -7.32 -11.46 -6.69
C VAL A 42 -8.63 -10.70 -6.85
N LEU A 43 -8.66 -9.42 -6.48
CA LEU A 43 -9.83 -8.56 -6.65
C LEU A 43 -10.22 -8.44 -8.13
N TRP A 44 -9.24 -8.15 -9.00
CA TRP A 44 -9.47 -8.07 -10.44
C TRP A 44 -9.98 -9.40 -11.01
N PHE A 45 -9.36 -10.51 -10.62
CA PHE A 45 -9.76 -11.85 -11.06
C PHE A 45 -11.22 -12.15 -10.69
N LYS A 46 -11.61 -11.91 -9.43
CA LYS A 46 -12.98 -12.14 -8.97
C LYS A 46 -14.02 -11.28 -9.65
N ILE A 47 -13.71 -9.99 -9.88
CA ILE A 47 -14.60 -9.09 -10.63
C ILE A 47 -14.77 -9.60 -12.07
N LYS A 48 -13.70 -10.11 -12.70
CA LYS A 48 -13.74 -10.59 -14.08
C LYS A 48 -14.53 -11.89 -14.23
N GLU A 49 -14.32 -12.85 -13.33
CA GLU A 49 -14.99 -14.15 -13.36
C GLU A 49 -16.36 -14.13 -12.66
N ASN A 50 -16.78 -12.98 -12.12
CA ASN A 50 -18.02 -12.80 -11.34
C ASN A 50 -18.13 -13.79 -10.17
N GLU A 51 -17.00 -14.08 -9.53
CA GLU A 51 -16.91 -14.98 -8.38
C GLU A 51 -17.10 -14.24 -7.07
N LEU A 52 -17.75 -14.91 -6.12
CA LEU A 52 -17.96 -14.40 -4.77
C LEU A 52 -16.66 -14.41 -3.93
N SER A 53 -16.71 -13.68 -2.82
CA SER A 53 -15.61 -13.61 -1.87
C SER A 53 -15.34 -14.97 -1.21
N ASP A 54 -14.07 -15.35 -1.10
CA ASP A 54 -13.60 -16.58 -0.47
C ASP A 54 -12.73 -16.30 0.78
N PRO A 55 -12.53 -17.29 1.66
CA PRO A 55 -11.72 -17.11 2.87
C PRO A 55 -10.27 -16.62 2.62
N PRO A 56 -9.54 -17.07 1.58
CA PRO A 56 -8.23 -16.54 1.22
C PRO A 56 -8.23 -15.03 0.92
N MET A 57 -9.19 -14.53 0.15
CA MET A 57 -9.30 -13.09 -0.14
C MET A 57 -9.53 -12.27 1.12
N ARG A 58 -10.30 -12.80 2.09
CA ARG A 58 -10.52 -12.14 3.40
C ARG A 58 -9.21 -11.94 4.16
N THR A 59 -8.36 -12.96 4.19
CA THR A 59 -7.04 -12.87 4.84
C THR A 59 -6.14 -11.83 4.15
N LEU A 60 -6.18 -11.75 2.83
CA LEU A 60 -5.45 -10.73 2.07
C LEU A 60 -5.95 -9.31 2.39
N GLU A 61 -7.25 -9.12 2.49
CA GLU A 61 -7.82 -7.84 2.88
C GLU A 61 -7.40 -7.42 4.30
N TYR A 62 -7.46 -8.34 5.27
CA TYR A 62 -7.03 -8.04 6.65
C TYR A 62 -5.54 -7.72 6.73
N SER A 63 -4.72 -8.42 5.95
CA SER A 63 -3.31 -8.07 5.79
C SER A 63 -3.17 -6.66 5.21
N LEU A 64 -4.02 -6.29 4.24
CA LEU A 64 -4.00 -4.97 3.63
C LEU A 64 -4.45 -3.86 4.59
N TYR A 65 -5.32 -4.14 5.57
CA TYR A 65 -5.64 -3.19 6.64
C TYR A 65 -4.43 -2.88 7.52
N ILE A 66 -3.62 -3.88 7.85
CA ILE A 66 -2.37 -3.67 8.61
C ILE A 66 -1.38 -2.87 7.75
N ILE A 67 -1.23 -3.23 6.48
CA ILE A 67 -0.36 -2.52 5.53
C ILE A 67 -0.79 -1.06 5.35
N PHE A 68 -2.09 -0.78 5.37
CA PHE A 68 -2.61 0.58 5.27
C PHE A 68 -2.15 1.45 6.44
N LEU A 69 -2.03 0.90 7.66
CA LEU A 69 -1.45 1.61 8.81
C LEU A 69 0.03 1.93 8.58
N VAL A 70 0.78 1.03 7.94
CA VAL A 70 2.18 1.30 7.55
C VAL A 70 2.26 2.43 6.53
N TYR A 71 1.32 2.51 5.59
CA TYR A 71 1.25 3.63 4.63
C TYR A 71 0.95 4.96 5.32
N LEU A 72 0.04 4.98 6.29
CA LEU A 72 -0.21 6.16 7.12
C LEU A 72 1.05 6.58 7.87
N TYR A 73 1.73 5.63 8.51
CA TYR A 73 3.00 5.89 9.20
C TYR A 73 4.04 6.51 8.26
N LYS A 74 4.23 5.93 7.06
CA LYS A 74 5.17 6.45 6.05
C LYS A 74 4.80 7.83 5.52
N PHE A 75 3.51 8.10 5.38
CA PHE A 75 3.02 9.43 5.03
C PHE A 75 3.35 10.45 6.12
N PHE A 76 3.12 10.12 7.39
CA PHE A 76 3.49 11.00 8.50
C PHE A 76 5.00 11.22 8.58
N GLU A 77 5.81 10.17 8.46
CA GLU A 77 7.28 10.26 8.45
C GLU A 77 7.76 11.25 7.37
N THR A 78 7.25 11.13 6.14
CA THR A 78 7.62 12.02 5.03
C THR A 78 7.14 13.44 5.24
N THR A 79 5.93 13.62 5.80
CA THR A 79 5.36 14.93 6.10
C THR A 79 6.12 15.63 7.23
N GLN A 80 6.56 14.89 8.25
CA GLN A 80 7.41 15.43 9.32
C GLN A 80 8.74 15.93 8.77
N ILE A 81 9.40 15.16 7.88
CA ILE A 81 10.63 15.59 7.18
C ILE A 81 10.44 16.91 6.43
N LEU A 82 9.28 17.09 5.78
CA LEU A 82 8.92 18.31 5.07
C LEU A 82 8.69 19.51 5.99
N ILE A 83 8.11 19.29 7.18
CA ILE A 83 7.83 20.35 8.15
C ILE A 83 9.09 20.75 8.92
N SER A 84 9.93 19.78 9.30
CA SER A 84 11.16 20.02 10.05
C SER A 84 12.34 20.44 9.17
N TYR A 85 12.10 20.95 7.95
CA TYR A 85 13.18 21.29 7.02
C TYR A 85 14.04 22.46 7.51
N ASP A 86 13.43 23.43 8.21
CA ASP A 86 14.11 24.61 8.77
C ASP A 86 15.22 24.22 9.77
N GLU A 87 15.10 23.08 10.46
CA GLU A 87 16.13 22.58 11.38
C GLU A 87 17.42 22.18 10.65
N PHE A 88 17.35 21.97 9.35
CA PHE A 88 18.46 21.57 8.48
C PHE A 88 18.89 22.68 7.51
N GLU A 89 18.38 23.91 7.66
CA GLU A 89 18.71 25.06 6.79
C GLU A 89 20.23 25.38 6.81
N ASN A 90 20.91 25.05 7.91
CA ASN A 90 22.37 25.16 8.04
C ASN A 90 23.16 24.06 7.30
N HIS A 91 22.49 23.03 6.77
CA HIS A 91 23.08 21.99 5.94
C HIS A 91 22.78 22.25 4.46
N VAL A 92 23.67 21.80 3.57
CA VAL A 92 23.50 21.94 2.12
C VAL A 92 22.37 21.01 1.65
N ILE A 93 21.13 21.51 1.64
CA ILE A 93 19.96 20.78 1.13
C ILE A 93 19.96 20.83 -0.41
N PRO A 94 19.77 19.70 -1.12
CA PRO A 94 19.65 19.68 -2.57
C PRO A 94 18.43 20.49 -3.07
N ASN A 95 18.57 21.18 -4.20
CA ASN A 95 17.46 21.89 -4.87
C ASN A 95 16.29 20.95 -5.25
N SER A 96 16.57 19.66 -5.35
CA SER A 96 15.61 18.58 -5.65
C SER A 96 14.73 18.19 -4.45
N PHE A 97 15.05 18.64 -3.23
CA PHE A 97 14.38 18.25 -1.99
C PHE A 97 12.86 18.50 -2.03
N PHE A 98 12.44 19.75 -2.19
CA PHE A 98 11.01 20.11 -2.23
C PHE A 98 10.22 19.43 -3.36
N PRO A 99 10.64 19.49 -4.64
CA PRO A 99 9.85 18.90 -5.72
C PRO A 99 9.70 17.37 -5.56
N ILE A 100 10.75 16.68 -5.11
CA ILE A 100 10.68 15.22 -4.91
C ILE A 100 9.89 14.86 -3.66
N ALA A 101 10.07 15.59 -2.56
CA ALA A 101 9.29 15.35 -1.35
C ALA A 101 7.79 15.56 -1.58
N ILE A 102 7.40 16.64 -2.25
CA ILE A 102 6.00 16.92 -2.63
C ILE A 102 5.46 15.81 -3.56
N LEU A 103 6.26 15.35 -4.53
CA LEU A 103 5.88 14.24 -5.41
C LEU A 103 5.62 12.95 -4.60
N ILE A 104 6.52 12.59 -3.67
CA ILE A 104 6.38 11.40 -2.83
C ILE A 104 5.12 11.49 -1.96
N VAL A 105 4.89 12.61 -1.29
CA VAL A 105 3.69 12.83 -0.47
C VAL A 105 2.42 12.72 -1.31
N THR A 106 2.42 13.30 -2.51
CA THR A 106 1.28 13.20 -3.44
C THR A 106 1.02 11.75 -3.85
N LEU A 107 2.08 10.99 -4.15
CA LEU A 107 1.98 9.57 -4.48
C LEU A 107 1.48 8.73 -3.30
N GLN A 108 1.90 9.05 -2.07
CA GLN A 108 1.42 8.39 -0.85
C GLN A 108 -0.07 8.66 -0.61
N LEU A 109 -0.52 9.91 -0.74
CA LEU A 109 -1.94 10.27 -0.66
C LEU A 109 -2.76 9.53 -1.72
N LEU A 110 -2.27 9.53 -2.97
CA LEU A 110 -2.91 8.81 -4.06
C LEU A 110 -2.99 7.31 -3.76
N LEU A 111 -1.92 6.70 -3.26
CA LEU A 111 -1.91 5.29 -2.87
C LEU A 111 -2.96 4.99 -1.80
N MET A 112 -3.02 5.80 -0.76
CA MET A 112 -4.00 5.63 0.33
C MET A 112 -5.43 5.76 -0.20
N ALA A 113 -5.71 6.77 -1.02
CA ALA A 113 -7.02 6.97 -1.63
C ALA A 113 -7.43 5.78 -2.52
N LEU A 114 -6.51 5.29 -3.37
CA LEU A 114 -6.74 4.11 -4.20
C LEU A 114 -6.97 2.84 -3.36
N THR A 115 -6.28 2.70 -2.23
CA THR A 115 -6.45 1.55 -1.33
C THR A 115 -7.86 1.55 -0.72
N LEU A 116 -8.34 2.70 -0.24
CA LEU A 116 -9.70 2.85 0.29
C LEU A 116 -10.74 2.60 -0.81
N MET A 117 -10.49 3.09 -2.03
CA MET A 117 -11.35 2.81 -3.19
C MET A 117 -11.39 1.32 -3.53
N ALA A 118 -10.25 0.61 -3.45
CA ALA A 118 -10.20 -0.83 -3.69
C ALA A 118 -11.02 -1.61 -2.63
N PHE A 119 -10.96 -1.22 -1.36
CA PHE A 119 -11.82 -1.80 -0.32
C PHE A 119 -13.30 -1.56 -0.59
N LYS A 120 -13.65 -0.36 -1.05
CA LYS A 120 -15.02 -0.03 -1.44
C LYS A 120 -15.48 -0.90 -2.61
N TYR A 121 -14.71 -0.96 -3.69
CA TYR A 121 -15.04 -1.77 -4.87
C TYR A 121 -15.13 -3.26 -4.56
N ARG A 122 -14.28 -3.79 -3.67
CA ARG A 122 -14.43 -5.16 -3.21
C ARG A 122 -15.78 -5.39 -2.54
N LYS A 123 -16.21 -4.51 -1.63
CA LYS A 123 -17.53 -4.62 -0.97
C LYS A 123 -18.67 -4.52 -1.97
N ASP A 124 -18.60 -3.56 -2.88
CA ASP A 124 -19.69 -3.23 -3.79
C ASP A 124 -19.86 -4.27 -4.91
N LEU A 125 -18.76 -4.85 -5.41
CA LEU A 125 -18.78 -5.74 -6.59
C LEU A 125 -18.67 -7.22 -6.24
N VAL A 126 -17.89 -7.59 -5.20
CA VAL A 126 -17.63 -9.00 -4.83
C VAL A 126 -18.51 -9.46 -3.68
N GLY A 127 -19.11 -8.53 -2.93
CA GLY A 127 -20.05 -8.82 -1.85
C GLY A 127 -19.40 -8.91 -0.46
N GLN A 128 -20.23 -9.29 0.51
CA GLN A 128 -19.82 -9.43 1.92
C GLN A 128 -19.23 -10.80 2.20
N TYR A 129 -18.29 -10.86 3.16
CA TYR A 129 -17.79 -12.14 3.64
C TYR A 129 -18.86 -12.84 4.47
N VAL A 130 -19.32 -14.00 4.00
CA VAL A 130 -20.16 -14.91 4.78
C VAL A 130 -19.26 -15.68 5.74
N PHE A 131 -19.49 -15.54 7.04
CA PHE A 131 -18.71 -16.24 8.07
C PHE A 131 -19.25 -17.64 8.39
N ASP A 132 -20.47 -17.95 7.94
CA ASP A 132 -21.26 -19.10 8.41
C ASP A 132 -21.13 -20.38 7.55
N ASP A 133 -20.33 -20.36 6.49
CA ASP A 133 -20.18 -21.49 5.56
C ASP A 133 -19.21 -22.59 6.05
N MET A 134 -19.15 -22.85 7.35
CA MET A 134 -18.54 -24.10 7.84
C MET A 134 -19.38 -25.34 7.50
N ASN A 135 -20.63 -25.18 7.07
CA ASN A 135 -21.56 -26.28 6.78
C ASN A 135 -21.81 -26.59 5.30
N GLN A 136 -21.26 -25.85 4.34
CA GLN A 136 -21.55 -26.09 2.91
C GLN A 136 -20.94 -27.37 2.32
N HIS A 137 -20.06 -28.07 3.05
CA HIS A 137 -19.49 -29.35 2.63
C HIS A 137 -20.23 -30.58 3.18
N VAL A 138 -21.35 -30.40 3.90
CA VAL A 138 -22.10 -31.53 4.47
C VAL A 138 -23.04 -32.20 3.47
N ASP A 139 -23.36 -31.54 2.34
CA ASP A 139 -24.32 -32.05 1.33
C ASP A 139 -23.67 -32.54 0.02
N SER A 140 -22.42 -33.04 0.06
CA SER A 140 -21.81 -33.71 -1.10
C SER A 140 -22.07 -35.23 -1.16
N TRP A 141 -23.10 -35.73 -0.46
CA TRP A 141 -23.52 -37.13 -0.51
C TRP A 141 -25.02 -37.24 -0.78
N LYS A 142 -25.40 -37.21 -2.06
CA LYS A 142 -26.57 -37.90 -2.60
C LYS A 142 -26.34 -38.27 -4.06
#